data_AF-A0A7V9HXG9-F1
#
_entry.id   AF-A0A7V9HXG9-F1
#
_cell.length_a   1.000
_cell.length_b   1.000
_cell.length_c   1.000
_cell.angle_alpha   90.00
_cell.angle_beta   90.00
_cell.angle_gamma   90.00
#
_symmetry.space_group_name_H-M   'P 1'
#
loop_
_entity.id
_entity.type
_entity.pdbx_description
1 polymer ?
#
loop_
_entity_poly.entity_id
_entity_poly.type
_entity_poly.pdbx_seq_one_letter_code
_entity_poly.pdbx_strand_id
1 'polypeptide(L)'
;MSPEVVSKAVRAYFEATRAMDQQAWVKTFAEDAISYDPVGALPTKGHQKLGEFFQTITAAFKEVGLTEDQIFVAGTGAAVKWTGRGVSKQGRKVHFEGIDIFEVNESGKIQTLHAYWNPAEMLGQL
;
A
#
# COMPACT_ATOMS: atom_id res chain seq x y z
N MET A 1 -5.69 -9.82 18.81
CA MET A 1 -6.52 -9.32 17.69
C MET A 1 -7.07 -10.50 16.92
N SER A 2 -8.29 -10.42 16.35
CA SER A 2 -8.82 -11.51 15.52
C SER A 2 -8.28 -11.42 14.08
N PRO A 3 -8.10 -12.55 13.37
CA PRO A 3 -7.66 -12.54 11.97
C PRO A 3 -8.57 -11.74 11.04
N GLU A 4 -9.86 -11.61 11.37
CA GLU A 4 -10.85 -10.85 10.59
C GLU A 4 -10.55 -9.34 10.65
N VAL A 5 -10.10 -8.82 11.81
CA VAL A 5 -9.73 -7.40 11.96
C VAL A 5 -8.52 -7.07 11.09
N VAL A 6 -7.47 -7.91 11.13
CA VAL A 6 -6.27 -7.75 10.30
C VAL A 6 -6.66 -7.82 8.81
N SER A 7 -7.42 -8.85 8.43
CA SER A 7 -7.88 -9.02 7.05
C SER A 7 -8.67 -7.82 6.55
N LYS A 8 -9.54 -7.24 7.39
CA LYS A 8 -10.33 -6.06 7.04
C LYS A 8 -9.46 -4.83 6.81
N ALA A 9 -8.49 -4.57 7.68
CA ALA A 9 -7.57 -3.43 7.52
C ALA A 9 -6.76 -3.54 6.22
N VAL A 10 -6.22 -4.73 5.94
CA VAL A 10 -5.45 -5.04 4.74
C VAL A 10 -6.30 -4.88 3.48
N ARG A 11 -7.49 -5.48 3.42
CA ARG A 11 -8.38 -5.35 2.24
C ARG A 11 -8.77 -3.90 1.97
N ALA A 12 -9.08 -3.14 3.03
CA ALA A 12 -9.41 -1.72 2.90
C ALA A 12 -8.23 -0.91 2.33
N TYR A 13 -6.99 -1.26 2.69
CA TYR A 13 -5.79 -0.62 2.15
C TYR A 13 -5.71 -0.81 0.63
N PHE A 14 -5.81 -2.05 0.16
CA PHE A 14 -5.72 -2.35 -1.28
C PHE A 14 -6.93 -1.82 -2.07
N GLU A 15 -8.14 -1.90 -1.51
CA GLU A 15 -9.33 -1.27 -2.10
C GLU A 15 -9.13 0.23 -2.31
N ALA A 16 -8.58 0.94 -1.31
CA ALA A 16 -8.29 2.36 -1.42
C ALA A 16 -7.20 2.66 -2.47
N THR A 17 -6.19 1.78 -2.65
CA THR A 17 -5.22 1.95 -3.74
C THR A 17 -5.90 1.90 -5.10
N ARG A 18 -6.77 0.92 -5.35
CA ARG A 18 -7.49 0.76 -6.63
C ARG A 18 -8.51 1.87 -6.87
N ALA A 19 -9.12 2.39 -5.81
CA ALA A 19 -10.00 3.55 -5.89
C ALA A 19 -9.23 4.87 -6.08
N MET A 20 -7.89 4.86 -5.97
CA MET A 20 -7.04 6.06 -5.91
C MET A 20 -7.54 7.07 -4.85
N ASP A 21 -8.14 6.57 -3.76
CA ASP A 21 -8.73 7.39 -2.71
C ASP A 21 -7.71 7.61 -1.58
N GLN A 22 -7.06 8.76 -1.62
CA GLN A 22 -6.07 9.17 -0.63
C GLN A 22 -6.64 9.16 0.80
N GLN A 23 -7.87 9.63 0.99
CA GLN A 23 -8.44 9.75 2.33
C GLN A 23 -8.80 8.37 2.90
N ALA A 24 -9.39 7.50 2.08
CA ALA A 24 -9.65 6.12 2.48
C ALA A 24 -8.35 5.38 2.79
N TRP A 25 -7.32 5.57 1.96
CA TRP A 25 -6.02 4.92 2.13
C TRP A 25 -5.34 5.35 3.44
N VAL A 26 -5.21 6.65 3.69
CA VAL A 26 -4.61 7.17 4.93
C VAL A 26 -5.40 6.72 6.16
N LYS A 27 -6.73 6.66 6.09
CA LYS A 27 -7.58 6.16 7.20
C LYS A 27 -7.34 4.70 7.57
N THR A 28 -6.68 3.90 6.73
CA THR A 28 -6.30 2.51 7.09
C THR A 28 -5.13 2.46 8.07
N PHE A 29 -4.32 3.51 8.12
CA PHE A 29 -3.14 3.63 8.99
C PHE A 29 -3.47 4.22 10.35
N ALA A 30 -2.62 3.91 11.34
CA ALA A 30 -2.57 4.64 12.61
C ALA A 30 -2.05 6.06 12.37
N GLU A 31 -2.41 7.01 13.24
CA GLU A 31 -1.99 8.42 13.08
C GLU A 31 -0.47 8.59 13.07
N ASP A 32 0.23 7.74 13.83
CA ASP A 32 1.69 7.68 13.99
C ASP A 32 2.34 6.54 13.19
N ALA A 33 1.62 5.97 12.22
CA ALA A 33 2.11 4.83 11.44
C ALA A 33 3.41 5.13 10.69
N ILE A 34 4.20 4.09 10.45
CA ILE A 34 5.46 4.17 9.70
C ILE A 34 5.38 3.22 8.50
N SER A 35 5.53 3.78 7.30
CA SER A 35 5.60 3.00 6.06
C SER A 35 7.02 3.01 5.50
N TYR A 36 7.54 1.82 5.22
CA TYR A 36 8.79 1.57 4.51
C TYR A 36 8.42 1.12 3.09
N ASP A 37 8.06 2.09 2.25
CA ASP A 37 7.57 1.85 0.89
C ASP A 37 8.38 2.61 -0.17
N PRO A 38 9.29 1.94 -0.89
CA PRO A 38 9.75 0.56 -0.67
C PRO A 38 10.71 0.43 0.53
N VAL A 39 10.94 -0.80 0.98
CA VAL A 39 12.00 -1.11 1.96
C VAL A 39 13.37 -0.66 1.42
N GLY A 40 14.16 0.01 2.28
CA GLY A 40 15.46 0.58 1.93
C GLY A 40 15.43 2.09 1.63
N ALA A 41 14.27 2.66 1.35
CA ALA A 41 14.07 4.11 1.28
C ALA A 41 13.89 4.73 2.68
N LEU A 42 13.93 6.07 2.75
CA LEU A 42 13.55 6.78 3.97
C LEU A 42 12.06 6.52 4.28
N PRO A 43 11.71 6.14 5.51
CA PRO A 43 10.33 5.81 5.84
C PRO A 43 9.43 7.04 5.86
N THR A 44 8.18 6.84 5.42
CA THR A 44 7.10 7.83 5.53
C THR A 44 6.41 7.68 6.89
N LYS A 45 6.24 8.78 7.62
CA LYS A 45 5.71 8.76 9.00
C LYS A 45 4.48 9.63 9.16
N GLY A 46 3.42 9.02 9.68
CA GLY A 46 2.17 9.67 10.03
C GLY A 46 1.31 10.08 8.83
N HIS A 47 0.03 10.34 9.12
CA HIS A 47 -1.01 10.56 8.11
C HIS A 47 -0.69 11.64 7.10
N GLN A 48 -0.13 12.77 7.52
CA GLN A 48 0.19 13.86 6.61
C GLN A 48 1.18 13.41 5.53
N LYS A 49 2.30 12.80 5.92
CA LYS A 49 3.34 12.37 4.98
C LYS A 49 2.88 11.18 4.14
N LEU A 50 2.09 10.29 4.71
CA LEU A 50 1.44 9.19 3.99
C LEU A 50 0.50 9.71 2.89
N GLY A 51 -0.29 10.74 3.20
CA GLY A 51 -1.14 11.42 2.23
C GLY A 51 -0.33 12.07 1.10
N GLU A 52 0.71 12.84 1.43
CA GLU A 52 1.61 13.48 0.44
C GLU A 52 2.27 12.43 -0.49
N PHE A 53 2.70 11.31 0.08
CA PHE A 53 3.27 10.19 -0.67
C PHE A 53 2.26 9.57 -1.65
N PHE A 54 1.06 9.21 -1.18
CA PHE A 54 0.02 8.62 -2.02
C PHE A 54 -0.44 9.59 -3.13
N GLN A 55 -0.51 10.88 -2.83
CA GLN A 55 -0.83 11.92 -3.82
C GLN A 55 0.23 12.01 -4.91
N THR A 56 1.51 11.90 -4.55
CA THR A 56 2.62 11.89 -5.50
C THR A 56 2.49 10.75 -6.50
N ILE A 57 2.16 9.54 -6.01
CA ILE A 57 1.94 8.36 -6.86
C ILE A 57 0.73 8.60 -7.77
N THR A 58 -0.43 8.89 -7.20
CA THR A 58 -1.69 9.02 -7.97
C THR A 58 -1.66 10.16 -8.99
N ALA A 59 -0.89 11.23 -8.76
CA ALA A 59 -0.71 12.31 -9.74
C ALA A 59 -0.04 11.84 -11.05
N ALA A 60 0.84 10.82 -11.00
CA ALA A 60 1.55 10.30 -12.16
C ALA A 60 0.68 9.38 -13.06
N PHE A 61 -0.48 8.93 -12.55
CA PHE A 61 -1.31 7.92 -13.20
C PHE A 61 -2.72 8.44 -13.54
N LYS A 62 -3.33 7.88 -14.59
CA LYS A 62 -4.77 7.98 -14.85
C LYS A 62 -5.53 6.98 -14.00
N GLU A 63 -4.94 5.80 -13.85
CA GLU A 63 -5.42 4.69 -13.04
C GLU A 63 -4.19 3.97 -12.50
N VAL A 64 -4.19 3.62 -11.22
CA VAL A 64 -3.18 2.76 -10.62
C VAL A 64 -3.78 2.08 -9.40
N GLY A 65 -3.40 0.84 -9.14
CA GLY A 65 -3.84 0.13 -7.96
C GLY A 65 -3.11 -1.18 -7.75
N LEU A 66 -3.12 -1.64 -6.51
CA LEU A 66 -2.56 -2.91 -6.10
C LEU A 66 -3.69 -3.91 -5.86
N THR A 67 -3.52 -5.15 -6.34
CA THR A 67 -4.49 -6.24 -6.15
C THR A 67 -3.83 -7.37 -5.39
N GLU A 68 -4.45 -7.80 -4.31
CA GLU A 68 -3.98 -8.93 -3.49
C GLU A 68 -4.14 -10.23 -4.26
N ASP A 69 -3.03 -10.91 -4.54
CA ASP A 69 -3.05 -12.25 -5.15
C ASP A 69 -3.23 -13.31 -4.05
N GLN A 70 -2.53 -13.13 -2.91
CA GLN A 70 -2.59 -14.02 -1.76
C GLN A 70 -2.41 -13.22 -0.45
N ILE A 71 -3.22 -13.52 0.56
CA ILE A 71 -3.16 -12.90 1.89
C ILE A 71 -2.91 -13.99 2.93
N PHE A 72 -1.83 -13.85 3.70
CA PHE A 72 -1.47 -14.74 4.80
C PHE A 72 -1.53 -13.96 6.11
N VAL A 73 -2.44 -14.34 7.02
CA VAL A 73 -2.65 -13.64 8.30
C VAL A 73 -2.12 -14.48 9.46
N ALA A 74 -1.36 -13.85 10.36
CA ALA A 74 -0.86 -14.48 11.58
C ALA A 74 -0.73 -13.44 12.71
N GLY A 75 -1.37 -13.71 13.86
CA GLY A 75 -1.34 -12.79 15.00
C GLY A 75 -1.94 -11.41 14.66
N THR A 76 -1.13 -10.36 14.80
CA THR A 76 -1.46 -8.96 14.46
C THR A 76 -1.05 -8.57 13.04
N GLY A 77 -0.37 -9.45 12.32
CA GLY A 77 0.25 -9.14 11.05
C GLY A 77 -0.33 -9.89 9.87
N ALA A 78 0.00 -9.41 8.68
CA ALA A 78 -0.29 -10.08 7.42
C ALA A 78 0.85 -9.90 6.42
N ALA A 79 1.13 -10.96 5.65
CA ALA A 79 1.97 -10.90 4.46
C ALA A 79 1.09 -11.03 3.23
N VAL A 80 1.25 -10.14 2.26
CA VAL A 80 0.39 -10.09 1.07
C VAL A 80 1.23 -10.07 -0.18
N LYS A 81 1.14 -11.12 -1.00
CA LYS A 81 1.60 -11.07 -2.39
C LYS A 81 0.57 -10.30 -3.20
N TRP A 82 1.02 -9.32 -3.96
CA TRP A 82 0.14 -8.49 -4.78
C TRP A 82 0.71 -8.25 -6.17
N THR A 83 -0.19 -7.84 -7.07
CA THR A 83 0.11 -7.37 -8.41
C THR A 83 -0.38 -5.93 -8.58
N GLY A 84 0.53 -5.04 -8.97
CA GLY A 84 0.28 -3.65 -9.32
C GLY A 84 -0.04 -3.51 -10.81
N ARG A 85 -1.05 -2.71 -11.13
CA ARG A 85 -1.43 -2.35 -12.51
C ARG A 85 -1.74 -0.87 -12.57
N GLY A 86 -1.40 -0.23 -13.68
CA GLY A 86 -1.76 1.15 -13.89
C GLY A 86 -1.58 1.62 -15.34
N VAL A 87 -2.10 2.81 -15.61
CA VAL A 87 -1.95 3.56 -16.86
C VAL A 87 -1.44 4.96 -16.52
N SER A 88 -0.25 5.31 -16.98
CA SER A 88 0.33 6.63 -16.74
C SER A 88 -0.46 7.75 -17.42
N LYS A 89 -0.23 9.01 -17.04
CA LYS A 89 -0.82 10.17 -17.75
C LYS A 89 -0.51 10.17 -19.26
N GLN A 90 0.60 9.55 -19.67
CA GLN A 90 1.02 9.41 -21.07
C GLN A 90 0.43 8.16 -21.76
N GLY A 91 -0.41 7.37 -21.07
CA GLY A 91 -1.09 6.21 -21.64
C GLY A 91 -0.30 4.91 -21.65
N ARG A 92 0.90 4.89 -21.05
CA ARG A 92 1.68 3.65 -20.91
C ARG A 92 1.13 2.78 -19.80
N LYS A 93 0.96 1.49 -20.09
CA LYS A 93 0.55 0.49 -19.11
C LYS A 93 1.76 0.03 -18.32
N VAL A 94 1.60 -0.10 -17.02
CA VAL A 94 2.61 -0.66 -16.12
C VAL A 94 2.06 -1.89 -15.41
N HIS A 95 2.94 -2.84 -15.16
CA HIS A 95 2.68 -4.05 -14.41
C HIS A 95 3.90 -4.41 -13.56
N PHE A 96 3.71 -4.58 -12.26
CA PHE A 96 4.78 -4.88 -11.31
C PHE A 96 4.21 -5.65 -10.13
N GLU A 97 5.08 -6.25 -9.34
CA GLU A 97 4.68 -7.16 -8.27
C GLU A 97 5.47 -6.87 -7.01
N GLY A 98 4.92 -7.28 -5.87
CA GLY A 98 5.57 -7.13 -4.60
C GLY A 98 4.91 -7.92 -3.48
N ILE A 99 5.54 -7.85 -2.32
CA ILE A 99 5.01 -8.38 -1.07
C ILE A 99 4.95 -7.25 -0.04
N ASP A 100 3.79 -7.04 0.54
CA ASP A 100 3.62 -6.11 1.66
C ASP A 100 3.50 -6.90 2.96
N ILE A 101 4.26 -6.48 3.97
CA ILE A 101 4.17 -6.98 5.33
C ILE A 101 3.52 -5.89 6.20
N PHE A 102 2.38 -6.21 6.79
CA PHE A 102 1.58 -5.33 7.63
C PHE A 102 1.67 -5.77 9.09
N GLU A 103 1.73 -4.80 10.00
CA GLU A 103 1.37 -5.00 11.41
C GLU A 103 0.23 -4.07 11.77
N VAL A 104 -0.79 -4.62 12.44
CA VAL A 104 -2.02 -3.91 12.81
C VAL A 104 -2.06 -3.73 14.33
N ASN A 105 -2.22 -2.48 14.79
CA ASN A 105 -2.33 -2.17 16.21
C ASN A 105 -3.71 -2.53 16.77
N GLU A 106 -3.86 -2.48 18.10
CA GLU A 106 -5.09 -2.87 18.82
C GLU A 106 -6.37 -2.14 18.34
N SER A 107 -6.24 -0.95 17.77
CA SER A 107 -7.35 -0.16 17.18
C SER A 107 -7.77 -0.64 15.79
N GLY A 108 -7.16 -1.71 15.26
CA GLY A 108 -7.43 -2.23 13.93
C GLY A 108 -6.85 -1.35 12.81
N LYS A 109 -5.77 -0.61 13.08
CA LYS A 109 -5.10 0.27 12.12
C LYS A 109 -3.69 -0.23 11.80
N ILE A 110 -3.25 -0.04 10.56
CA ILE A 110 -1.89 -0.40 10.13
C ILE A 110 -0.89 0.48 10.88
N GLN A 111 -0.08 -0.12 11.74
CA GLN A 111 0.97 0.57 12.50
C GLN A 111 2.27 0.64 11.70
N THR A 112 2.64 -0.46 11.05
CA THR A 112 3.81 -0.51 10.18
C THR A 112 3.51 -1.24 8.89
N LEU A 113 4.07 -0.75 7.79
CA LEU A 113 4.07 -1.39 6.48
C LEU A 113 5.51 -1.52 6.00
N HIS A 114 5.90 -2.70 5.53
CA HIS A 114 7.13 -2.93 4.78
C HIS A 114 6.77 -3.45 3.39
N ALA A 115 6.99 -2.62 2.36
CA ALA A 115 6.69 -2.98 0.98
C ALA A 115 7.96 -3.46 0.27
N TYR A 116 7.99 -4.75 -0.08
CA TYR A 116 9.08 -5.39 -0.81
C TYR A 116 8.70 -5.47 -2.30
N TRP A 117 9.17 -4.49 -3.06
CA TRP A 117 9.03 -4.44 -4.51
C TRP A 117 10.17 -3.62 -5.10
N ASN A 118 10.35 -3.69 -6.42
CA ASN A 118 11.44 -3.01 -7.12
C ASN A 118 10.91 -1.82 -7.94
N PRO A 119 11.14 -0.56 -7.51
CA PRO A 119 10.71 0.61 -8.28
C PRO A 119 11.30 0.67 -9.69
N ALA A 120 12.51 0.15 -9.90
CA ALA A 120 13.17 0.18 -11.20
C ALA A 120 12.39 -0.61 -12.27
N GLU A 121 11.71 -1.70 -11.88
CA GLU A 121 10.89 -2.51 -12.78
C GLU A 121 9.66 -1.73 -13.26
N MET A 122 9.03 -0.96 -12.38
CA MET A 122 7.90 -0.11 -12.74
C MET A 122 8.34 1.12 -13.55
N LEU A 123 9.42 1.80 -13.13
CA LEU A 123 9.95 2.97 -13.81
C LEU A 123 10.45 2.65 -15.23
N GLY A 124 10.99 1.45 -15.47
CA GLY A 124 11.40 1.00 -16.81
C GLY A 124 10.25 0.84 -17.81
N GLN A 125 8.99 0.89 -17.35
CA GLN A 125 7.77 0.82 -18.16
C GLN A 125 7.09 2.18 -18.36
N LEU A 126 7.49 3.17 -17.56
CA LEU A 126 7.21 4.60 -17.79
C LEU A 126 8.24 5.18 -18.76
#